data_AF-K8EE28-F1
#
_entry.id   AF-K8EE28-F1
#
_cell.length_a   1.000
_cell.length_b   1.000
_cell.length_c   1.000
_cell.angle_alpha   90.00
_cell.angle_beta   90.00
_cell.angle_gamma   90.00
#
_symmetry.space_group_name_H-M   'P 1'
#
loop_
_entity.id
_entity.type
_entity.pdbx_description
1 polymer ?
#
loop_
_entity_poly.entity_id
_entity_poly.type
_entity_poly.pdbx_seq_one_letter_code
_entity_poly.pdbx_strand_id
1 'polypeptide(L)'
;MAVDIDFYHEKDEQAFLDKWEAEKGSIEDIDLFYSELAEAVEEAYQAGTVKLGKKFVYQDVVVGYVDYNTFNNLFLFSLAKQ
;
A
#
# COMPACT_ATOMS: atom_id res chain seq x y z
N MET A 1 -7.30 -3.46 16.78
CA MET A 1 -6.23 -4.22 16.09
C MET A 1 -5.74 -3.28 15.01
N ALA A 2 -4.45 -2.97 14.99
CA ALA A 2 -3.89 -2.12 13.93
C ALA A 2 -3.92 -2.93 12.62
N VAL A 3 -4.16 -2.24 11.53
CA VAL A 3 -4.02 -2.76 10.18
C VAL A 3 -2.58 -2.59 9.74
N ASP A 4 -2.07 -3.55 8.97
CA ASP A 4 -0.74 -3.47 8.37
C ASP A 4 -0.84 -3.53 6.84
N ILE A 5 0.29 -3.30 6.17
CA ILE A 5 0.45 -3.52 4.74
C ILE A 5 1.54 -4.54 4.45
N ASP A 6 1.44 -5.19 3.29
CA ASP A 6 2.49 -6.06 2.77
C ASP A 6 2.38 -6.14 1.23
N PHE A 7 3.41 -6.67 0.57
CA PHE A 7 3.45 -6.81 -0.87
C PHE A 7 3.56 -8.28 -1.24
N TYR A 8 2.76 -8.73 -2.22
CA TYR A 8 2.78 -10.13 -2.68
C TYR A 8 4.17 -10.61 -3.12
N HIS A 9 5.00 -9.68 -3.61
CA HIS A 9 6.35 -9.96 -4.05
C HIS A 9 7.28 -8.81 -3.65
N GLU A 10 8.48 -9.15 -3.16
CA GLU A 10 9.53 -8.17 -2.81
C GLU A 10 9.86 -7.22 -3.99
N LYS A 11 9.76 -7.69 -5.24
CA LYS A 11 9.94 -6.85 -6.43
C LYS A 11 8.88 -5.75 -6.59
N ASP A 12 7.65 -6.00 -6.10
CA ASP A 12 6.54 -5.05 -6.19
C ASP A 12 6.74 -3.95 -5.13
N GLU A 13 7.20 -4.32 -3.94
CA GLU A 13 7.63 -3.41 -2.88
C GLU A 13 8.78 -2.53 -3.35
N GLN A 14 9.88 -3.12 -3.83
CA GLN A 14 11.06 -2.40 -4.30
C GLN A 14 10.69 -1.38 -5.38
N ALA A 15 9.90 -1.79 -6.39
CA ALA A 15 9.50 -0.90 -7.47
C ALA A 15 8.54 0.21 -7.01
N PHE A 16 7.73 -0.01 -5.99
CA PHE A 16 6.95 1.05 -5.35
C PHE A 16 7.87 2.04 -4.62
N LEU A 17 8.81 1.55 -3.80
CA LEU A 17 9.76 2.39 -3.07
C LEU A 17 10.64 3.20 -4.02
N ASP A 18 11.21 2.58 -5.06
CA ASP A 18 12.02 3.27 -6.08
C ASP A 18 11.23 4.41 -6.73
N LYS A 19 9.95 4.16 -7.04
CA LYS A 19 9.07 5.16 -7.63
C LYS A 19 8.75 6.27 -6.62
N TRP A 20 8.48 5.92 -5.38
CA TRP A 20 8.24 6.88 -4.31
C TRP A 20 9.44 7.79 -4.12
N GLU A 21 10.64 7.24 -3.98
CA GLU A 21 11.87 8.00 -3.79
C GLU A 21 12.18 8.92 -4.98
N ALA A 22 11.85 8.48 -6.20
CA ALA A 22 11.99 9.32 -7.39
C ALA A 22 11.00 10.51 -7.44
N GLU A 23 9.77 10.34 -6.94
CA GLU A 23 8.73 11.38 -7.02
C GLU A 23 8.65 12.28 -5.77
N LYS A 24 8.93 11.73 -4.58
CA LYS A 24 8.74 12.39 -3.28
C LYS A 24 10.05 12.57 -2.50
N GLY A 25 11.10 11.83 -2.85
CA GLY A 25 12.36 11.80 -2.12
C GLY A 25 12.44 10.63 -1.13
N SER A 26 13.58 10.52 -0.46
CA SER A 26 13.89 9.38 0.40
C SER A 26 12.96 9.23 1.60
N ILE A 27 12.67 7.97 1.94
CA ILE A 27 11.90 7.60 3.12
C ILE A 27 12.87 7.49 4.29
N GLU A 28 12.71 8.34 5.30
CA GLU A 28 13.60 8.36 6.48
C GLU A 28 13.27 7.23 7.47
N ASP A 29 11.99 6.85 7.58
CA ASP A 29 11.50 5.80 8.47
C ASP A 29 10.45 4.95 7.73
N ILE A 30 10.85 3.74 7.33
CA ILE A 30 10.01 2.85 6.52
C ILE A 30 8.87 2.25 7.33
N ASP A 31 9.09 1.97 8.62
CA ASP A 31 8.08 1.41 9.51
C ASP A 31 6.95 2.43 9.73
N LEU A 32 7.29 3.70 9.98
CA LEU A 32 6.32 4.78 10.07
C LEU A 32 5.59 4.97 8.75
N PHE A 33 6.32 4.98 7.63
CA PHE A 33 5.73 5.16 6.31
C PHE A 33 4.70 4.08 5.97
N TYR A 34 5.01 2.82 6.30
CA TYR A 34 4.09 1.69 6.10
C TYR A 34 2.89 1.75 7.04
N SER A 35 3.08 2.20 8.28
CA SER A 35 1.98 2.44 9.21
C SER A 35 1.02 3.51 8.68
N GLU A 36 1.53 4.65 8.22
CA GLU A 36 0.72 5.72 7.62
C GLU A 36 0.00 5.24 6.35
N LEU A 37 0.67 4.42 5.53
CA LEU A 37 0.07 3.85 4.34
C LEU A 37 -1.07 2.87 4.68
N ALA A 38 -0.90 2.06 5.74
CA ALA A 38 -1.90 1.14 6.26
C ALA A 38 -3.17 1.88 6.73
N GLU A 39 -2.98 2.94 7.52
CA GLU A 39 -4.08 3.80 7.97
C GLU A 39 -4.79 4.43 6.77
N ALA A 40 -4.04 4.99 5.81
CA ALA A 40 -4.62 5.66 4.65
C ALA A 40 -5.44 4.71 3.75
N VAL A 41 -4.96 3.48 3.51
CA VAL A 41 -5.71 2.50 2.72
C VAL A 41 -6.92 1.97 3.48
N GLU A 42 -6.82 1.79 4.80
CA GLU A 42 -7.95 1.40 5.64
C GLU A 42 -9.03 2.47 5.64
N GLU A 43 -8.69 3.73 5.87
CA GLU A 43 -9.63 4.85 5.82
C GLU A 43 -10.30 4.93 4.43
N ALA A 44 -9.53 4.80 3.36
CA ALA A 44 -10.06 4.80 2.00
C ALA A 44 -10.96 3.59 1.71
N TYR A 45 -10.68 2.43 2.30
CA TYR A 45 -11.48 1.23 2.15
C TYR A 45 -12.79 1.34 2.94
N GLN A 46 -12.74 1.82 4.18
CA GLN A 46 -13.91 2.07 5.02
C GLN A 46 -14.82 3.16 4.44
N ALA A 47 -14.24 4.21 3.84
CA ALA A 47 -14.98 5.25 3.13
C ALA A 47 -15.55 4.78 1.77
N GLY A 48 -15.14 3.62 1.27
CA GLY A 48 -15.56 3.07 -0.03
C GLY A 48 -14.93 3.76 -1.24
N THR A 49 -13.92 4.61 -1.03
CA THR A 49 -13.16 5.31 -2.07
C THR A 49 -12.16 4.38 -2.76
N VAL A 50 -11.59 3.41 -2.04
CA VAL A 50 -10.82 2.31 -2.65
C VAL A 50 -11.64 1.02 -2.62
N LYS A 51 -11.46 0.18 -3.64
CA LYS A 51 -12.08 -1.15 -3.74
C LYS A 51 -11.01 -2.20 -3.93
N LEU A 52 -11.20 -3.36 -3.30
CA LEU A 52 -10.32 -4.52 -3.50
C LEU A 52 -10.26 -4.92 -4.99
N GLY A 53 -9.07 -5.34 -5.43
CA GLY A 53 -8.76 -5.63 -6.83
C GLY A 53 -8.62 -4.40 -7.74
N LYS A 54 -8.56 -3.18 -7.18
CA LYS A 54 -8.27 -1.93 -7.90
C LYS A 54 -6.96 -1.32 -7.45
N LYS A 55 -6.40 -0.43 -8.27
CA LYS A 55 -5.19 0.30 -7.91
C LYS A 55 -5.49 1.29 -6.78
N PHE A 56 -4.67 1.25 -5.75
CA PHE A 56 -4.60 2.27 -4.72
C PHE A 56 -3.50 3.27 -5.08
N VAL A 57 -3.78 4.54 -4.80
CA VAL A 57 -2.87 5.65 -5.03
C VAL A 57 -2.73 6.39 -3.71
N TYR A 58 -1.50 6.52 -3.23
CA TYR A 58 -1.17 7.24 -2.02
C TYR A 58 -0.31 8.46 -2.38
N GLN A 59 -0.78 9.65 -2.02
CA GLN A 59 -0.10 10.91 -2.33
C GLN A 59 0.33 11.04 -3.81
N ASP A 60 -0.55 10.69 -4.74
CA ASP A 60 -0.32 10.66 -6.20
C ASP A 60 0.63 9.55 -6.71
N VAL A 61 1.21 8.74 -5.82
CA VAL A 61 2.03 7.58 -6.20
C VAL A 61 1.18 6.31 -6.21
N VAL A 62 1.21 5.58 -7.32
CA VAL A 62 0.51 4.28 -7.43
C VAL A 62 1.26 3.25 -6.58
N VAL A 63 0.60 2.77 -5.53
CA VAL A 63 1.13 1.72 -4.63
C VAL A 63 1.01 0.36 -5.29
N GLY A 64 -0.17 0.05 -5.82
CA GLY A 64 -0.45 -1.25 -6.44
C GLY A 64 -1.93 -1.58 -6.44
N TYR A 65 -2.29 -2.75 -6.97
CA TYR A 65 -3.60 -3.34 -6.77
C TYR A 65 -3.74 -3.76 -5.31
N VAL A 66 -4.77 -3.24 -4.64
CA VAL A 66 -5.04 -3.54 -3.24
C VAL A 66 -5.89 -4.81 -3.11
N ASP A 67 -5.45 -5.72 -2.25
CA ASP A 67 -6.22 -6.85 -1.75
C ASP A 67 -6.25 -6.77 -0.20
N TYR A 68 -7.10 -7.56 0.44
CA TYR A 68 -7.25 -7.51 1.90
C TYR A 68 -7.38 -8.91 2.49
N ASN A 69 -6.40 -9.24 3.32
CA ASN A 69 -6.38 -10.47 4.08
C ASN A 69 -7.05 -10.27 5.44
N THR A 70 -8.33 -10.65 5.52
CA THR A 70 -9.13 -10.60 6.75
C THR A 70 -8.58 -11.46 7.89
N PHE A 71 -7.83 -12.52 7.60
CA PHE A 71 -7.28 -13.40 8.65
C PHE A 71 -6.11 -12.75 9.38
N ASN A 72 -5.26 -12.03 8.64
CA ASN A 72 -4.07 -11.35 9.18
C ASN A 72 -4.29 -9.84 9.42
N ASN A 73 -5.47 -9.29 9.11
CA ASN A 73 -5.75 -7.85 9.18
C ASN A 73 -4.76 -7.00 8.36
N LEU A 74 -4.48 -7.45 7.14
CA LEU A 74 -3.35 -6.99 6.32
C LEU A 74 -3.82 -6.59 4.91
N PHE A 75 -3.47 -5.39 4.46
CA PHE A 75 -3.65 -4.99 3.06
C PHE A 75 -2.47 -5.45 2.22
N LEU A 76 -2.77 -6.16 1.13
CA LEU A 76 -1.76 -6.70 0.24
C LEU A 76 -1.71 -5.91 -1.06
N PHE A 77 -0.51 -5.58 -1.51
CA PHE A 77 -0.30 -4.86 -2.77
C PHE A 77 0.46 -5.69 -3.80
N SER A 78 0.11 -5.49 -5.07
CA SER A 78 0.91 -6.01 -6.20
C SER A 78 0.87 -5.04 -7.38
N LEU A 79 1.93 -5.02 -8.18
CA LEU A 79 1.97 -4.23 -9.41
C LEU A 79 1.15 -4.84 -10.54
N ALA A 80 0.95 -6.16 -10.48
CA ALA A 80 0.07 -6.89 -11.37
C ALA A 80 -1.28 -7.15 -10.69
N LYS A 81 -2.34 -7.23 -11.49
CA LYS A 81 -3.62 -7.71 -10.98
C LYS A 81 -3.48 -9.22 -10.73
N GLN A 82 -3.55 -9.65 -9.48
CA GLN A 82 -3.66 -11.05 -9.09
C GLN A 82 -5.08 -11.58 -9.37
#